data_AF-A0A1Y0Y3N1-F1
#
_entry.id   AF-A0A1Y0Y3N1-F1
#
_cell.length_a   1.000
_cell.length_b   1.000
_cell.length_c   1.000
_cell.angle_alpha   90.00
_cell.angle_beta   90.00
_cell.angle_gamma   90.00
#
_symmetry.space_group_name_H-M   'P 1'
#
loop_
_entity.id
_entity.type
_entity.pdbx_description
1 polymer ?
#
loop_
_entity_poly.entity_id
_entity_poly.type
_entity_poly.pdbx_seq_one_letter_code
_entity_poly.pdbx_strand_id
1 'polypeptide(L)' 'MTDVDAVISRCGGVCALAKAIGIHHSSVILWKKTNQIPIKRVLDVERLSGIPREELRPDIFAIHKGELA' A
#
# COMPACT_ATOMS: atom_id res chain seq x y z
N MET A 1 -8.59 7.74 3.27
CA MET A 1 -9.03 7.16 1.99
C MET A 1 -7.77 6.94 1.19
N THR A 2 -7.35 5.68 1.01
CA THR A 2 -6.07 5.37 0.36
C THR A 2 -6.27 5.30 -1.14
N ASP A 3 -5.51 6.07 -1.90
CA ASP A 3 -5.53 6.01 -3.35
C ASP A 3 -4.46 5.01 -3.83
N VAL A 4 -4.88 3.78 -4.12
CA VAL A 4 -3.94 2.72 -4.52
C VAL A 4 -3.24 3.05 -5.84
N ASP A 5 -3.87 3.82 -6.72
CA ASP A 5 -3.27 4.21 -7.98
C ASP A 5 -2.11 5.20 -7.77
N ALA A 6 -2.29 6.18 -6.90
CA ALA A 6 -1.23 7.11 -6.50
C ALA A 6 -0.05 6.37 -5.87
N VAL A 7 -0.32 5.39 -5.00
CA VAL A 7 0.72 4.55 -4.37
C VAL A 7 1.50 3.76 -5.43
N ILE A 8 0.80 3.10 -6.36
CA ILE A 8 1.41 2.33 -7.45
C ILE A 8 2.26 3.25 -8.34
N SER A 9 1.76 4.44 -8.67
CA SER A 9 2.48 5.42 -9.49
C SER A 9 3.77 5.88 -8.81
N ARG A 10 3.74 6.11 -7.49
CA ARG A 10 4.92 6.41 -6.66
C ARG A 10 5.96 5.28 -6.68
N CYS A 11 5.51 4.03 -6.73
CA CYS A 11 6.37 2.86 -6.84
C CYS A 11 6.94 2.60 -8.25
N GLY A 12 6.71 3.51 -9.21
CA GLY A 12 7.16 3.34 -10.60
C GLY A 12 6.22 2.48 -11.46
N GLY A 13 4.96 2.28 -11.02
CA GLY A 13 3.92 1.60 -11.76
C GLY A 13 3.70 0.14 -11.36
N VAL A 14 2.68 -0.47 -11.98
CA VAL A 14 2.18 -1.81 -11.66
C VAL A 14 3.28 -2.88 -11.79
N CYS A 15 4.02 -2.85 -12.90
CA CYS A 15 5.06 -3.86 -13.18
C CYS A 15 6.29 -3.69 -12.27
N ALA A 16 6.70 -2.45 -11.98
CA ALA A 16 7.82 -2.18 -11.08
C ALA A 16 7.50 -2.66 -9.65
N LEU A 17 6.31 -2.32 -9.15
CA LEU A 17 5.84 -2.78 -7.85
C LEU A 17 5.73 -4.30 -7.78
N ALA A 18 5.13 -4.93 -8.79
CA ALA A 18 4.99 -6.38 -8.86
C ALA A 18 6.37 -7.09 -8.83
N LYS A 19 7.34 -6.58 -9.60
CA LYS A 19 8.70 -7.11 -9.65
C LYS A 19 9.45 -6.92 -8.34
N ALA A 20 9.32 -5.77 -7.70
CA ALA A 20 9.97 -5.47 -6.42
C ALA A 20 9.47 -6.35 -5.28
N ILE A 21 8.17 -6.67 -5.28
CA ILE A 21 7.53 -7.51 -4.25
C ILE A 21 7.63 -9.02 -4.60
N GLY A 22 7.95 -9.35 -5.85
CA GLY A 22 8.03 -10.74 -6.32
C GLY A 22 6.65 -11.39 -6.50
N ILE A 23 5.67 -10.62 -6.97
CA ILE A 23 4.30 -11.10 -7.24
C ILE A 23 3.92 -10.91 -8.70
N HIS A 24 2.86 -11.58 -9.11
CA HIS A 24 2.32 -11.40 -10.44
C HIS A 24 1.65 -10.03 -10.60
N HIS A 25 1.79 -9.39 -11.76
CA HIS A 25 1.22 -8.07 -12.03
C HIS A 25 -0.32 -8.05 -11.88
N SER A 26 -0.99 -9.17 -12.14
CA SER A 26 -2.45 -9.29 -11.93
C SER A 26 -2.87 -9.09 -10.48
N SER A 27 -2.02 -9.44 -9.50
CA SER A 27 -2.27 -9.17 -8.08
C SER A 27 -2.32 -7.66 -7.82
N VAL A 28 -1.40 -6.90 -8.42
CA VAL A 28 -1.38 -5.44 -8.27
C VAL A 28 -2.58 -4.78 -8.98
N ILE A 29 -2.99 -5.30 -10.15
CA ILE A 29 -4.21 -4.86 -10.83
C ILE A 29 -5.45 -5.12 -9.96
N LEU A 30 -5.51 -6.26 -9.27
CA LEU A 30 -6.59 -6.57 -8.35
C LEU A 30 -6.65 -5.56 -7.21
N TRP A 31 -5.51 -5.16 -6.64
CA TRP A 31 -5.46 -4.14 -5.58
C TRP A 31 -6.02 -2.80 -6.04
N LYS A 32 -5.72 -2.41 -7.28
CA LYS A 32 -6.30 -1.21 -7.92
C LYS A 32 -7.81 -1.33 -8.09
N LYS A 33 -8.31 -2.50 -8.52
CA LYS A 33 -9.75 -2.76 -8.67
C LYS A 33 -10.50 -2.75 -7.34
N THR A 34 -9.92 -3.33 -6.30
CA THR A 34 -10.52 -3.37 -4.95
C THR A 34 -10.20 -2.11 -4.14
N ASN A 35 -9.42 -1.19 -4.71
CA ASN A 35 -8.83 -0.02 -4.08
C ASN A 35 -8.29 -0.31 -2.66
N GLN A 36 -7.62 -1.47 -2.51
CA GLN A 36 -7.17 -1.94 -1.21
C GLN A 36 -5.88 -2.76 -1.33
N ILE A 37 -4.93 -2.47 -0.44
CA ILE A 37 -3.67 -3.22 -0.31
C ILE A 37 -3.85 -4.30 0.78
N PRO A 38 -3.51 -5.57 0.49
CA PRO A 38 -3.53 -6.63 1.49
C PRO A 38 -2.57 -6.36 2.64
N ILE A 39 -2.98 -6.63 3.88
CA ILE A 39 -2.16 -6.37 5.09
C ILE A 39 -0.75 -6.97 4.99
N LYS A 40 -0.64 -8.20 4.45
CA LYS A 40 0.64 -8.91 4.29
C LYS A 40 1.63 -8.19 3.36
N ARG A 41 1.16 -7.23 2.55
CA ARG A 41 1.94 -6.48 1.57
C ARG A 41 2.11 -5.00 1.93
N VAL A 42 1.41 -4.52 2.96
CA VAL A 42 1.51 -3.11 3.39
C VAL A 42 2.95 -2.75 3.75
N LEU A 43 3.69 -3.64 4.42
CA LEU A 43 5.10 -3.42 4.77
C LEU A 43 6.02 -3.38 3.54
N ASP A 44 5.73 -4.19 2.53
CA ASP A 44 6.50 -4.16 1.27
C ASP A 44 6.24 -2.85 0.53
N VAL A 45 4.97 -2.44 0.45
CA VAL A 45 4.56 -1.19 -0.19
C VAL A 45 5.07 0.04 0.57
N GLU A 46 5.06 0.04 1.90
CA GLU A 46 5.63 1.12 2.74
C GLU A 46 7.12 1.30 2.46
N ARG A 47 7.88 0.21 2.39
CA ARG A 47 9.32 0.26 2.06
C ARG A 47 9.61 0.79 0.66
N LEU A 48 8.73 0.52 -0.31
CA LEU A 48 8.92 0.91 -1.70
C LEU A 48 8.40 2.32 -2.02
N SER A 49 7.25 2.68 -1.45
CA SER A 49 6.59 3.97 -1.69
C SER A 49 7.04 5.06 -0.73
N GLY A 50 7.59 4.69 0.44
CA GLY A 50 7.87 5.60 1.55
C GLY A 50 6.62 6.12 2.26
N ILE A 51 5.43 5.60 1.94
CA ILE A 51 4.16 6.02 2.54
C ILE A 51 3.93 5.17 3.81
N PRO A 52 3.62 5.79 4.96
CA PRO A 52 3.38 5.04 6.19
C PRO A 52 2.17 4.11 6.06
N ARG A 53 2.26 2.93 6.68
CA ARG A 53 1.18 1.92 6.71
C ARG A 53 -0.16 2.44 7.20
N GLU A 54 -0.14 3.46 8.04
CA GLU A 54 -1.30 4.18 8.59
C GLU A 54 -2.11 4.86 7.48
N GLU A 55 -1.43 5.40 6.47
CA GLU A 55 -2.04 6.03 5.31
C GLU A 55 -2.43 5.00 4.25
N LEU A 56 -1.65 3.91 4.12
CA LEU A 56 -1.94 2.80 3.20
C LEU A 56 -3.16 1.96 3.64
N ARG A 57 -3.31 1.74 4.94
CA ARG A 57 -4.41 0.98 5.55
C ARG A 57 -4.83 1.61 6.88
N PRO A 58 -5.49 2.77 6.85
CA PRO A 58 -6.02 3.39 8.07
C PRO A 58 -7.03 2.48 8.77
N ASP A 59 -7.76 1.63 8.04
CA ASP A 59 -8.74 0.71 8.66
C ASP A 59 -8.13 -0.29 9.66
N ILE A 60 -6.82 -0.59 9.52
CA ILE A 60 -6.11 -1.50 10.43
C ILE A 60 -5.15 -0.73 11.33
N PHE A 61 -4.42 0.22 10.75
CA PHE A 61 -3.31 0.91 11.38
C PHE A 61 -3.68 2.32 11.85
N ALA A 62 -4.95 2.72 11.82
CA ALA A 62 -5.39 3.97 12.44
C ALA A 62 -4.88 3.98 13.87
N ILE A 63 -3.87 4.82 14.07
CA ILE A 63 -3.31 5.07 15.37
C ILE A 63 -4.48 5.62 16.17
N HIS A 64 -4.87 4.93 17.24
CA HIS A 64 -5.39 5.64 18.40
C HIS A 64 -4.27 6.60 18.74
N LYS A 65 -4.34 7.82 18.24
CA LYS A 65 -3.46 8.90 18.63
C LYS A 65 -3.88 9.22 20.05
N GLY A 66 -3.52 8.33 20.98
CA GLY A 66 -3.54 8.58 22.39
C GLY A 66 -2.67 9.82 22.55
N GLU A 67 -3.33 10.96 22.73
CA GLU A 67 -3.37 11.59 24.04
C GLU A 67 -2.29 11.03 24.98
N LEU A 68 -1.04 11.34 24.67
CA LEU A 68 0.01 11.37 25.67
C LEU A 68 0.06 12.83 26.09
N ALA A 69 -0.58 13.01 27.25
CA ALA A 69 -0.55 14.14 28.15
C ALA A 69 0.81 14.84 28.27
#